data_AF-A0A9V1EA47-F1
#
_entry.id   AF-A0A9V1EA47-F1
#
_cell.length_a   1.000
_cell.length_b   1.000
_cell.length_c   1.000
_cell.angle_alpha   90.00
_cell.angle_beta   90.00
_cell.angle_gamma   90.00
#
_symmetry.space_group_name_H-M   'P 1'
#
loop_
_entity.id
_entity.type
_entity.pdbx_description
1 polymer ?
#
loop_
_entity_poly.entity_id
_entity_poly.type
_entity_poly.pdbx_seq_one_letter_code
_entity_poly.pdbx_strand_id
1 'polypeptide(L)'
;MICLNGGTWDGKTCICPTGFQGDQCQQEIMLCQNGGYWDGIKCVCSGLYQGPKCEDVVPSIEIEPPPETVSAQVDMTVTVTSMEFTKELEDRTSVAFKKFSDIFEEEMETVYKGIPEYDGVNITKLSAGSVVVEHEIRLKAKFTPEYKEVLDKVTQQVTEKIQNVTKEQISINNTCKSKLCFNTTATKVQNITVTQYDPEKECQKKAGAEYAAYFFVEYKNLKPNCINRCMPGFNQSMDCHFGKCQLETNGPRCYCLNTDTHWYSGETCEFSTKKNLVFGLVGAGFAVVLVALAVLLLFMFRSKKEVNRQKYKVTQLYKWHEEDGGPEPGTFQNIGFDIYEDQEDSIHLDTIYNNFQPSLDHIDSETKIKIQRPHVMMTSI
;
A
#
# COMPACT_ATOMS: atom_id res chain seq x y z
N MET A 1 -21.50 -8.37 -41.96
CA MET A 1 -21.97 -8.40 -40.56
C MET A 1 -20.86 -7.80 -39.70
N ILE A 2 -21.18 -7.02 -38.67
CA ILE A 2 -20.17 -6.37 -37.80
C ILE A 2 -20.14 -7.13 -36.47
N CYS A 3 -18.97 -7.58 -36.06
CA CYS A 3 -18.74 -8.14 -34.73
C CYS A 3 -18.29 -7.01 -33.80
N LEU A 4 -18.89 -6.92 -32.62
CA LEU A 4 -18.60 -5.91 -31.59
C LEU A 4 -17.56 -6.45 -30.59
N ASN A 5 -17.03 -5.57 -29.73
CA ASN A 5 -16.17 -5.92 -28.60
C ASN A 5 -14.94 -6.78 -28.95
N GLY A 6 -14.36 -6.59 -30.14
CA GLY A 6 -13.18 -7.34 -30.60
C GLY A 6 -13.50 -8.74 -31.15
N GLY A 7 -14.78 -9.06 -31.39
CA GLY A 7 -15.18 -10.28 -32.09
C GLY A 7 -14.61 -10.38 -33.50
N THR A 8 -14.25 -11.60 -33.93
CA THR A 8 -13.71 -11.87 -35.27
C THR A 8 -14.76 -12.59 -36.12
N TRP A 9 -14.96 -12.15 -37.36
CA TRP A 9 -15.91 -12.77 -38.29
C TRP A 9 -15.28 -13.96 -39.04
N ASP A 10 -15.90 -15.14 -38.96
CA ASP A 10 -15.39 -16.37 -39.60
C ASP A 10 -16.04 -16.69 -40.96
N GLY A 11 -16.98 -15.86 -41.42
CA GLY A 11 -17.74 -16.08 -42.64
C GLY A 11 -19.18 -16.56 -42.42
N LYS A 12 -19.52 -17.05 -41.22
CA LYS A 12 -20.88 -17.47 -40.84
C LYS A 12 -21.36 -16.88 -39.53
N THR A 13 -20.48 -16.76 -38.54
CA THR A 13 -20.80 -16.27 -37.19
C THR A 13 -19.69 -15.36 -36.67
N CYS A 14 -20.01 -14.54 -35.66
CA CYS A 14 -19.00 -13.81 -34.91
C CYS A 14 -18.39 -14.70 -33.83
N ILE A 15 -17.07 -14.89 -33.89
CA ILE A 15 -16.30 -15.55 -32.83
C ILE A 15 -16.01 -14.50 -31.75
N CYS A 16 -16.61 -14.68 -30.56
CA CYS A 16 -16.50 -13.72 -29.47
C CYS A 16 -15.29 -13.99 -28.57
N PRO A 17 -14.57 -12.94 -28.14
CA PRO A 17 -13.50 -13.09 -27.16
C PRO A 17 -14.08 -13.43 -25.78
N THR A 18 -13.23 -13.96 -24.91
CA THR A 18 -13.58 -14.30 -23.52
C THR A 18 -14.24 -13.12 -22.83
N GLY A 19 -15.42 -13.35 -22.24
CA GLY A 19 -16.20 -12.30 -21.59
C GLY A 19 -17.27 -11.65 -22.47
N PHE A 20 -17.48 -12.12 -23.70
CA PHE A 20 -18.55 -11.63 -24.57
C PHE A 20 -19.32 -12.77 -25.25
N GLN A 21 -20.63 -12.59 -25.43
CA GLN A 21 -21.52 -13.53 -26.11
C GLN A 21 -22.55 -12.82 -27.00
N GLY A 22 -23.36 -13.62 -27.70
CA GLY A 22 -24.39 -13.16 -28.64
C GLY A 22 -23.90 -13.18 -30.08
N ASP A 23 -24.84 -13.08 -31.02
CA ASP A 23 -24.58 -13.24 -32.46
C ASP A 23 -23.56 -12.25 -33.05
N GLN A 24 -23.37 -11.11 -32.38
CA GLN A 24 -22.41 -10.05 -32.71
C GLN A 24 -21.44 -9.75 -31.56
N CYS A 25 -21.35 -10.62 -30.54
CA CYS A 25 -20.54 -10.37 -29.33
C CYS A 25 -20.96 -9.13 -28.55
N GLN A 26 -22.25 -8.79 -28.63
CA GLN A 26 -22.82 -7.57 -28.06
C GLN A 26 -23.11 -7.66 -26.56
N GLN A 27 -23.16 -8.87 -26.01
CA GLN A 27 -23.46 -9.10 -24.59
C GLN A 27 -22.16 -9.34 -23.82
N GLU A 28 -21.95 -8.62 -22.74
CA GLU A 28 -20.86 -8.92 -21.80
C GLU A 28 -21.28 -10.11 -20.92
N ILE A 29 -20.46 -11.15 -20.88
CA ILE A 29 -20.60 -12.28 -19.97
C ILE A 29 -20.05 -11.83 -18.62
N MET A 30 -20.89 -11.84 -17.59
CA MET A 30 -20.43 -11.67 -16.22
C MET A 30 -19.60 -12.88 -15.81
N LEU A 31 -18.27 -12.70 -15.83
CA LEU A 31 -17.30 -13.68 -15.36
C LEU A 31 -17.01 -13.44 -13.87
N CYS A 32 -17.31 -14.44 -13.05
CA CYS A 32 -16.94 -14.45 -11.64
C CYS A 32 -15.47 -14.86 -11.49
N GLN A 33 -14.75 -14.16 -10.62
CA GLN A 33 -13.36 -14.42 -10.28
C GLN A 33 -13.26 -15.34 -9.06
N ASN A 34 -12.05 -15.81 -8.78
CA ASN A 34 -11.71 -16.51 -7.53
C ASN A 34 -12.61 -17.70 -7.18
N GLY A 35 -13.07 -18.44 -8.20
CA GLY A 35 -13.92 -19.62 -8.02
C GLY A 35 -15.38 -19.31 -7.69
N GLY A 36 -15.82 -18.05 -7.77
CA GLY A 36 -17.23 -17.69 -7.68
C GLY A 36 -18.05 -18.29 -8.83
N TYR A 37 -19.34 -18.53 -8.60
CA TYR A 37 -20.25 -19.03 -9.62
C TYR A 37 -21.37 -18.02 -9.91
N TRP A 38 -21.83 -17.99 -11.16
CA TRP A 38 -22.94 -17.14 -11.57
C TRP A 38 -24.28 -17.85 -11.31
N ASP A 39 -25.16 -17.23 -10.52
CA ASP A 39 -26.48 -17.80 -10.17
C ASP A 39 -27.59 -17.41 -11.17
N GLY A 40 -27.26 -16.66 -12.21
CA GLY A 40 -28.21 -16.08 -13.16
C GLY A 40 -28.45 -14.58 -12.96
N ILE A 41 -28.12 -14.04 -11.78
CA ILE A 41 -28.35 -12.63 -11.41
C ILE A 41 -27.06 -11.96 -10.91
N LYS A 42 -26.24 -12.67 -10.12
CA LYS A 42 -25.00 -12.15 -9.52
C LYS A 42 -23.94 -13.25 -9.39
N CYS A 43 -22.71 -12.84 -9.15
CA CYS A 43 -21.68 -13.75 -8.69
C CYS A 43 -21.93 -14.10 -7.22
N VAL A 44 -22.00 -15.39 -6.94
CA VAL A 44 -21.99 -15.94 -5.58
C VAL A 44 -20.55 -16.31 -5.25
N CYS A 45 -19.99 -15.56 -4.31
CA CYS A 45 -18.61 -15.74 -3.87
C CYS A 45 -18.53 -16.80 -2.76
N SER A 46 -17.49 -17.64 -2.82
CA SER A 46 -17.19 -18.63 -1.80
C SER A 46 -15.87 -18.31 -1.10
N GLY A 47 -15.75 -18.69 0.17
CA GLY A 47 -14.50 -18.57 0.91
C GLY A 47 -14.20 -17.13 1.32
N LEU A 48 -13.07 -16.61 0.84
CA LEU A 48 -12.48 -15.34 1.30
C LEU A 48 -12.77 -14.15 0.37
N TYR A 49 -13.65 -14.32 -0.62
CA TYR A 49 -13.84 -13.33 -1.67
C TYR A 49 -15.22 -12.66 -1.59
N GLN A 50 -15.28 -11.40 -2.00
CA GLN A 50 -16.47 -10.56 -2.06
C GLN A 50 -16.41 -9.62 -3.27
N GLY A 51 -17.49 -8.88 -3.50
CA GLY A 51 -17.61 -7.97 -4.64
C GLY A 51 -18.52 -8.52 -5.75
N PRO A 52 -18.92 -7.67 -6.71
CA PRO A 52 -19.86 -8.05 -7.78
C PRO A 52 -19.33 -9.15 -8.70
N LYS A 53 -18.00 -9.29 -8.79
CA LYS A 53 -17.30 -10.34 -9.56
C LYS A 53 -16.44 -11.22 -8.64
N CYS A 54 -16.59 -11.16 -7.32
CA CYS A 54 -15.73 -11.86 -6.35
C CYS A 54 -14.24 -11.49 -6.45
N GLU A 55 -13.97 -10.23 -6.79
CA GLU A 55 -12.64 -9.69 -7.05
C GLU A 55 -11.87 -9.26 -5.79
N ASP A 56 -12.58 -8.96 -4.70
CA ASP A 56 -11.99 -8.42 -3.47
C ASP A 56 -11.85 -9.51 -2.41
N VAL A 57 -10.79 -9.47 -1.59
CA VAL A 57 -10.70 -10.29 -0.38
C VAL A 57 -11.53 -9.66 0.75
N VAL A 58 -12.25 -10.48 1.53
CA VAL A 58 -13.07 -10.04 2.66
C VAL A 58 -12.19 -9.38 3.74
N PRO A 59 -12.66 -8.32 4.43
CA PRO A 59 -11.91 -7.69 5.51
C PRO A 59 -11.90 -8.52 6.80
N SER A 60 -12.86 -9.44 6.96
CA SER A 60 -13.04 -10.29 8.14
C SER A 60 -13.41 -11.70 7.74
N ILE A 61 -12.89 -12.68 8.49
CA ILE A 61 -13.19 -14.10 8.32
C ILE A 61 -13.93 -14.58 9.56
N GLU A 62 -15.01 -15.33 9.33
CA GLU A 62 -15.74 -15.99 10.42
C GLU A 62 -14.93 -17.18 10.96
N ILE A 63 -14.48 -17.03 12.21
CA ILE A 63 -13.86 -18.11 13.00
C ILE A 63 -14.90 -18.73 13.92
N GLU A 64 -14.63 -19.96 14.36
CA GLU A 64 -15.51 -20.64 15.31
C GLU A 64 -15.59 -19.84 16.62
N PRO A 65 -16.80 -19.79 17.24
CA PRO A 65 -16.95 -19.08 18.50
C PRO A 65 -16.01 -19.66 19.55
N PRO A 66 -15.36 -18.82 20.36
CA PRO A 66 -14.43 -19.30 21.36
C PRO A 66 -15.17 -20.22 22.35
N PRO A 67 -14.53 -21.32 22.80
CA PRO A 67 -15.11 -22.17 23.82
C PRO A 67 -15.20 -21.41 25.16
N GLU A 68 -16.10 -21.83 26.04
CA GLU A 68 -16.21 -21.23 27.38
C GLU A 68 -14.94 -21.46 28.20
N THR A 69 -14.33 -22.64 28.03
CA THR A 69 -13.09 -23.03 28.70
C THR A 69 -12.08 -23.56 27.71
N VAL A 70 -10.81 -23.25 27.95
CA VAL A 70 -9.65 -23.76 27.23
C VAL A 70 -8.89 -24.74 28.10
N SER A 71 -8.38 -25.80 27.47
CA SER A 71 -7.60 -26.82 28.16
C SER A 71 -6.14 -26.80 27.74
N ALA A 72 -5.25 -27.08 28.69
CA ALA A 72 -3.83 -27.34 28.45
C ALA A 72 -3.40 -28.64 29.13
N GLN A 73 -2.36 -29.26 28.59
CA GLN A 73 -1.75 -30.46 29.13
C GLN A 73 -0.27 -30.19 29.42
N VAL A 74 0.16 -30.60 30.61
CA VAL A 74 1.55 -30.50 31.04
C VAL A 74 2.06 -31.90 31.31
N ASP A 75 3.05 -32.32 30.53
CA ASP A 75 3.66 -33.62 30.68
C ASP A 75 4.67 -33.59 31.84
N MET A 76 4.54 -34.52 32.77
CA MET A 76 5.41 -34.62 33.92
C MET A 76 5.79 -36.07 34.21
N THR A 77 6.97 -36.23 34.81
CA THR A 77 7.45 -37.51 35.30
C THR A 77 7.79 -37.38 36.77
N VAL A 78 7.23 -38.26 37.59
CA VAL A 78 7.57 -38.39 39.01
C VAL A 78 7.92 -39.84 39.32
N THR A 79 8.71 -40.08 40.35
CA THR A 79 9.04 -41.44 40.80
C THR A 79 8.47 -41.68 42.17
N VAL A 80 7.57 -42.66 42.29
CA VAL A 80 6.95 -43.05 43.54
C VAL A 80 7.80 -44.13 44.21
N THR A 81 8.20 -43.89 45.46
CA THR A 81 9.08 -44.77 46.26
C THR A 81 8.34 -45.61 47.29
N SER A 82 7.08 -45.27 47.62
CA SER A 82 6.27 -46.00 48.60
C SER A 82 5.64 -47.28 48.09
N MET A 83 5.75 -47.55 46.78
CA MET A 83 5.17 -48.73 46.15
C MET A 83 6.23 -49.44 45.30
N GLU A 84 6.20 -50.77 45.33
CA GLU A 84 7.03 -51.58 44.46
C GLU A 84 6.39 -51.73 43.09
N PHE A 85 7.22 -51.73 42.06
CA PHE A 85 6.77 -51.93 40.70
C PHE A 85 6.47 -53.41 40.43
N THR A 86 5.29 -53.70 39.86
CA THR A 86 4.92 -55.01 39.36
C THR A 86 4.63 -54.93 37.86
N LYS A 87 4.82 -56.03 37.12
CA LYS A 87 4.53 -56.06 35.67
C LYS A 87 3.06 -55.76 35.33
N GLU A 88 2.15 -56.01 36.26
CA GLU A 88 0.72 -55.69 36.09
C GLU A 88 0.47 -54.19 35.97
N LEU A 89 1.36 -53.34 36.52
CA LEU A 89 1.29 -51.89 36.37
C LEU A 89 1.63 -51.41 34.95
N GLU A 90 2.16 -52.26 34.07
CA GLU A 90 2.35 -51.90 32.66
C GLU A 90 1.02 -51.98 31.88
N ASP A 91 0.07 -52.77 32.37
CA ASP A 91 -1.24 -52.97 31.72
C ASP A 91 -2.28 -52.01 32.31
N ARG A 92 -2.70 -51.03 31.50
CA ARG A 92 -3.71 -50.01 31.86
C ARG A 92 -5.08 -50.59 32.22
N THR A 93 -5.36 -51.83 31.82
CA THR A 93 -6.64 -52.49 32.10
C THR A 93 -6.62 -53.28 33.41
N SER A 94 -5.43 -53.54 33.95
CA SER A 94 -5.24 -54.36 35.15
C SER A 94 -5.84 -53.71 36.38
N VAL A 95 -6.19 -54.55 37.37
CA VAL A 95 -6.70 -54.09 38.66
C VAL A 95 -5.62 -53.33 39.42
N ALA A 96 -4.36 -53.75 39.29
CA ALA A 96 -3.22 -53.08 39.92
C ALA A 96 -3.03 -51.65 39.38
N PHE A 97 -3.09 -51.46 38.06
CA PHE A 97 -2.96 -50.14 37.44
C PHE A 97 -4.10 -49.22 37.84
N LYS A 98 -5.36 -49.69 37.78
CA LYS A 98 -6.52 -48.87 38.16
C LYS A 98 -6.45 -48.42 39.61
N LYS A 99 -6.13 -49.34 40.52
CA LYS A 99 -5.96 -49.02 41.94
C LYS A 99 -4.82 -48.02 42.17
N PHE A 100 -3.71 -48.15 41.43
CA PHE A 100 -2.63 -47.17 41.48
C PHE A 100 -3.08 -45.80 40.95
N SER A 101 -3.79 -45.77 39.81
CA SER A 101 -4.33 -44.55 39.20
C SER A 101 -5.24 -43.80 40.16
N ASP A 102 -6.18 -44.51 40.81
CA ASP A 102 -7.11 -43.92 41.77
C ASP A 102 -6.36 -43.25 42.94
N ILE A 103 -5.35 -43.93 43.50
CA ILE A 103 -4.53 -43.41 44.60
C ILE A 103 -3.69 -42.21 44.12
N PHE A 104 -3.15 -42.29 42.91
CA PHE A 104 -2.33 -41.23 42.33
C PHE A 104 -3.15 -39.97 42.05
N GLU A 105 -4.34 -40.11 41.49
CA GLU A 105 -5.28 -39.01 41.25
C GLU A 105 -5.67 -38.30 42.55
N GLU A 106 -6.01 -39.06 43.60
CA GLU A 106 -6.38 -38.49 44.92
C GLU A 106 -5.22 -37.73 45.59
N GLU A 107 -4.00 -38.26 45.49
CA GLU A 107 -2.81 -37.58 46.01
C GLU A 107 -2.52 -36.30 45.20
N MET A 108 -2.63 -36.34 43.87
CA MET A 108 -2.40 -35.16 43.02
C MET A 108 -3.46 -34.07 43.24
N GLU A 109 -4.73 -34.43 43.49
CA GLU A 109 -5.75 -33.46 43.92
C GLU A 109 -5.34 -32.74 45.22
N THR A 110 -4.76 -33.48 46.17
CA THR A 110 -4.27 -32.92 47.43
C THR A 110 -3.07 -32.00 47.20
N VAL A 111 -2.12 -32.43 46.36
CA VAL A 111 -0.94 -31.62 46.00
C VAL A 111 -1.36 -30.32 45.32
N TYR A 112 -2.26 -30.36 44.34
CA TYR A 112 -2.64 -29.18 43.56
C TYR A 112 -3.79 -28.36 44.16
N LYS A 113 -4.31 -28.74 45.34
CA LYS A 113 -5.34 -28.01 46.08
C LYS A 113 -5.07 -26.50 46.19
N GLY A 114 -5.97 -25.67 45.67
CA GLY A 114 -5.82 -24.21 45.65
C GLY A 114 -5.36 -23.64 44.30
N ILE A 115 -5.14 -24.48 43.29
CA ILE A 115 -5.03 -24.09 41.89
C ILE A 115 -6.40 -24.34 41.24
N PRO A 116 -7.23 -23.31 41.03
CA PRO A 116 -8.59 -23.50 40.52
C PRO A 116 -8.66 -24.02 39.09
N GLU A 117 -7.60 -23.80 38.31
CA GLU A 117 -7.49 -24.26 36.92
C GLU A 117 -7.06 -25.74 36.80
N TYR A 118 -6.79 -26.44 37.90
CA TYR A 118 -6.47 -27.87 37.87
C TYR A 118 -7.72 -28.73 37.64
N ASP A 119 -7.69 -29.60 36.63
CA ASP A 119 -8.80 -30.47 36.20
C ASP A 119 -8.48 -31.98 36.31
N GLY A 120 -7.36 -32.32 36.95
CA GLY A 120 -6.96 -33.71 37.19
C GLY A 120 -5.68 -34.11 36.47
N VAL A 121 -5.35 -35.40 36.59
CA VAL A 121 -4.18 -36.02 35.96
C VAL A 121 -4.60 -37.25 35.15
N ASN A 122 -3.74 -37.66 34.23
CA ASN A 122 -3.89 -38.89 33.47
C ASN A 122 -2.52 -39.58 33.36
N ILE A 123 -2.43 -40.81 33.86
CA ILE A 123 -1.18 -41.58 33.76
C ILE A 123 -1.02 -42.07 32.31
N THR A 124 0.10 -41.71 31.68
CA THR A 124 0.43 -42.16 30.33
C THR A 124 1.12 -43.51 30.38
N LYS A 125 2.08 -43.68 31.30
CA LYS A 125 2.89 -44.89 31.44
C LYS A 125 3.45 -45.05 32.85
N LEU A 126 3.51 -46.31 33.31
CA LEU A 126 4.24 -46.73 34.50
C LEU A 126 5.45 -47.58 34.10
N SER A 127 6.60 -47.38 34.73
CA SER A 127 7.83 -48.13 34.44
C SER A 127 8.67 -48.44 35.68
N ALA A 128 9.60 -49.39 35.52
CA ALA A 128 10.45 -49.90 36.60
C ALA A 128 11.56 -48.92 37.03
N GLY A 129 11.83 -48.85 38.33
CA GLY A 129 12.83 -47.97 38.95
C GLY A 129 12.32 -47.31 40.25
N SER A 130 11.70 -48.09 41.14
CA SER A 130 10.48 -47.67 41.87
C SER A 130 9.34 -47.42 40.86
N VAL A 131 8.13 -47.04 41.27
CA VAL A 131 7.06 -46.81 40.26
C VAL A 131 7.29 -45.46 39.60
N VAL A 132 7.90 -45.44 38.42
CA VAL A 132 8.11 -44.22 37.62
C VAL A 132 6.82 -43.91 36.86
N VAL A 133 6.23 -42.75 37.14
CA VAL A 133 4.93 -42.30 36.64
C VAL A 133 5.14 -41.19 35.61
N GLU A 134 4.99 -41.52 34.34
CA GLU A 134 4.76 -40.54 33.29
C GLU A 134 3.26 -40.20 33.28
N HIS A 135 2.94 -38.91 33.38
CA HIS A 135 1.56 -38.45 33.47
C HIS A 135 1.38 -37.07 32.85
N GLU A 136 0.15 -36.82 32.42
CA GLU A 136 -0.33 -35.54 31.91
C GLU A 136 -1.15 -34.86 33.00
N ILE A 137 -0.85 -33.60 33.28
CA ILE A 137 -1.69 -32.74 34.14
C ILE A 137 -2.64 -31.98 33.24
N ARG A 138 -3.96 -32.12 33.48
CA ARG A 138 -5.00 -31.39 32.76
C ARG A 138 -5.30 -30.08 33.48
N LEU A 139 -5.20 -28.99 32.74
CA LEU A 139 -5.57 -27.66 33.18
C LEU A 139 -6.78 -27.18 32.39
N LYS A 140 -7.75 -26.54 33.05
CA LYS A 140 -8.89 -25.86 32.44
C LYS A 140 -9.01 -24.44 32.97
N ALA A 141 -9.00 -23.48 32.07
CA ALA A 141 -9.22 -22.07 32.38
C ALA A 141 -10.38 -21.52 31.55
N LYS A 142 -11.04 -20.46 32.05
CA LYS A 142 -12.02 -19.73 31.23
C LYS A 142 -11.31 -19.04 30.07
N PHE A 143 -11.94 -19.00 28.90
CA PHE A 143 -11.38 -18.27 27.77
C PHE A 143 -11.39 -16.76 28.04
N THR A 144 -10.21 -16.16 27.97
CA THR A 144 -9.98 -14.71 27.95
C THR A 144 -8.94 -14.41 26.86
N PRO A 145 -8.83 -13.17 26.36
CA PRO A 145 -7.77 -12.83 25.41
C PRO A 145 -6.36 -13.20 25.90
N GLU A 146 -6.14 -13.15 27.22
CA GLU A 146 -4.88 -13.43 27.90
C GLU A 146 -4.77 -14.88 28.42
N TYR A 147 -5.62 -15.81 27.96
CA TYR A 147 -5.67 -17.18 28.48
C TYR A 147 -4.32 -17.92 28.39
N LYS A 148 -3.51 -17.63 27.36
CA LYS A 148 -2.16 -18.21 27.19
C LYS A 148 -1.27 -17.85 28.38
N GLU A 149 -1.27 -16.59 28.80
CA GLU A 149 -0.49 -16.12 29.96
C GLU A 149 -0.98 -16.73 31.27
N VAL A 150 -2.30 -16.88 31.43
CA VAL A 150 -2.90 -17.54 32.59
C VAL A 150 -2.45 -18.99 32.67
N LEU A 151 -2.52 -19.73 31.56
CA LEU A 151 -2.09 -21.13 31.50
C LEU A 151 -0.59 -21.29 31.74
N ASP A 152 0.24 -20.39 31.22
CA ASP A 152 1.68 -20.38 31.48
C ASP A 152 1.99 -20.16 32.97
N LYS A 153 1.31 -19.19 33.59
CA LYS A 153 1.45 -18.92 35.03
C LYS A 153 0.99 -20.10 35.88
N VAL A 154 -0.15 -20.71 35.56
CA VAL A 154 -0.65 -21.90 36.26
C VAL A 154 0.32 -23.06 36.09
N THR A 155 0.89 -23.24 34.91
CA THR A 155 1.88 -24.29 34.66
C THR A 155 3.14 -24.12 35.52
N GLN A 156 3.61 -22.89 35.69
CA GLN A 156 4.70 -22.57 36.62
C GLN A 156 4.30 -22.92 38.07
N GLN A 157 3.10 -22.54 38.51
CA GLN A 157 2.62 -22.85 39.86
C GLN A 157 2.51 -24.36 40.12
N VAL A 158 1.97 -25.12 39.16
CA VAL A 158 1.89 -26.59 39.24
C VAL A 158 3.28 -27.20 39.36
N THR A 159 4.22 -26.72 38.53
CA THR A 159 5.62 -27.15 38.55
C THR A 159 6.30 -26.87 39.89
N GLU A 160 6.17 -25.65 40.42
CA GLU A 160 6.75 -25.27 41.71
C GLU A 160 6.14 -26.09 42.85
N LYS A 161 4.84 -26.35 42.81
CA LYS A 161 4.14 -27.05 43.88
C LYS A 161 4.56 -28.52 43.99
N ILE A 162 4.65 -29.22 42.86
CA ILE A 162 5.14 -30.60 42.87
C ILE A 162 6.62 -30.67 43.25
N GLN A 163 7.44 -29.69 42.84
CA GLN A 163 8.84 -29.59 43.26
C GLN A 163 8.99 -29.30 44.76
N ASN A 164 8.08 -28.53 45.35
CA ASN A 164 8.09 -28.25 46.78
C ASN A 164 7.63 -29.47 47.60
N VAL A 165 6.54 -30.13 47.19
CA VAL A 165 6.06 -31.35 47.86
C VAL A 165 7.13 -32.45 47.83
N THR A 166 7.77 -32.65 46.68
CA THR A 166 8.85 -33.64 46.57
C THR A 166 10.00 -33.30 47.53
N LYS A 167 10.41 -32.03 47.65
CA LYS A 167 11.45 -31.58 48.61
C LYS A 167 11.05 -31.75 50.08
N GLU A 168 9.84 -31.35 50.45
CA GLU A 168 9.34 -31.42 51.83
C GLU A 168 9.22 -32.86 52.33
N GLN A 169 8.79 -33.80 51.48
CA GLN A 169 8.67 -35.22 51.83
C GLN A 169 10.01 -35.85 52.24
N ILE A 170 11.15 -35.30 51.80
CA ILE A 170 12.49 -35.76 52.21
C ILE A 170 13.00 -35.03 53.46
N SER A 171 12.53 -33.82 53.74
CA SER A 171 13.00 -33.01 54.88
C SER A 171 12.48 -33.46 56.25
N ILE A 172 11.59 -34.46 56.30
CA ILE A 172 11.03 -34.98 57.56
C ILE A 172 11.37 -36.48 57.72
N ASN A 173 12.57 -36.78 58.23
CA ASN A 173 12.94 -38.05 58.88
C ASN A 173 12.61 -39.37 58.14
N ASN A 174 12.66 -39.42 56.80
CA ASN A 174 12.39 -40.65 56.02
C ASN A 174 11.07 -41.37 56.37
N THR A 175 10.13 -40.68 57.03
CA THR A 175 8.84 -41.25 57.43
C THR A 175 7.77 -40.57 56.60
N CYS A 176 7.42 -41.19 55.49
CA CYS A 176 6.40 -40.66 54.62
C CYS A 176 5.01 -40.86 55.26
N LYS A 177 4.32 -39.75 55.52
CA LYS A 177 2.95 -39.74 56.07
C LYS A 177 1.85 -39.71 55.00
N SER A 178 2.21 -39.46 53.74
CA SER A 178 1.30 -39.41 52.58
C SER A 178 1.01 -40.80 52.03
N LYS A 179 -0.06 -40.97 51.21
CA LYS A 179 -0.32 -42.27 50.57
C LYS A 179 0.72 -42.59 49.51
N LEU A 180 1.25 -41.57 48.82
CA LEU A 180 2.34 -41.69 47.87
C LEU A 180 3.53 -40.81 48.25
N CYS A 181 4.73 -41.38 48.12
CA CYS A 181 5.99 -40.72 48.45
C CYS A 181 6.80 -40.58 47.18
N PHE A 182 7.33 -39.40 46.93
CA PHE A 182 8.01 -39.08 45.68
C PHE A 182 9.52 -38.91 45.87
N ASN A 183 10.29 -39.24 44.83
CA ASN A 183 11.72 -38.99 44.78
C ASN A 183 12.00 -37.54 44.32
N THR A 184 12.78 -36.79 45.10
CA THR A 184 13.14 -35.38 44.84
C THR A 184 13.92 -35.17 43.56
N THR A 185 14.84 -36.07 43.24
CA THR A 185 15.82 -35.85 42.16
C THR A 185 15.32 -36.34 40.80
N ALA A 186 14.19 -37.04 40.77
CA ALA A 186 13.66 -37.69 39.58
C ALA A 186 12.42 -37.00 38.99
N THR A 187 11.96 -35.89 39.59
CA THR A 187 10.85 -35.11 39.03
C THR A 187 11.33 -34.34 37.80
N LYS A 188 10.76 -34.65 36.63
CA LYS A 188 11.08 -33.97 35.38
C LYS A 188 9.81 -33.37 34.79
N VAL A 189 9.86 -32.08 34.50
CA VAL A 189 8.81 -31.40 33.73
C VAL A 189 9.19 -31.52 32.26
N GLN A 190 8.26 -32.04 31.47
CA GLN A 190 8.37 -32.13 30.02
C GLN A 190 7.60 -30.98 29.36
N ASN A 191 7.40 -31.08 28.05
CA ASN A 191 6.84 -30.00 27.23
C ASN A 191 5.38 -29.68 27.61
N ILE A 192 4.98 -28.44 27.35
CA ILE A 192 3.61 -27.97 27.50
C ILE A 192 2.92 -28.10 26.15
N THR A 193 1.74 -28.72 26.12
CA THR A 193 0.90 -28.77 24.93
C THR A 193 -0.43 -28.05 25.17
N VAL A 194 -0.64 -26.94 24.47
CA VAL A 194 -1.93 -26.24 24.40
C VAL A 194 -2.73 -26.90 23.29
N THR A 195 -3.75 -27.69 23.65
CA THR A 195 -4.31 -28.70 22.73
C THR A 195 -5.56 -28.25 21.98
N GLN A 196 -6.31 -27.24 22.42
CA GLN A 196 -7.72 -27.14 21.96
C GLN A 196 -8.10 -25.91 21.14
N TYR A 197 -7.58 -24.72 21.41
CA TYR A 197 -8.05 -23.52 20.72
C TYR A 197 -6.94 -22.49 20.59
N ASP A 198 -6.65 -22.10 19.35
CA ASP A 198 -5.73 -21.03 19.01
C ASP A 198 -6.35 -20.20 17.87
N PRO A 199 -7.06 -19.10 18.20
CA PRO A 199 -7.82 -18.34 17.22
C PRO A 199 -6.92 -17.75 16.13
N GLU A 200 -5.65 -17.47 16.46
CA GLU A 200 -4.66 -16.94 15.52
C GLU A 200 -4.30 -17.98 14.45
N LYS A 201 -4.05 -19.23 14.86
CA LYS A 201 -3.79 -20.32 13.92
C LYS A 201 -5.02 -20.65 13.07
N GLU A 202 -6.21 -20.63 13.66
CA GLU A 202 -7.46 -20.83 12.91
C GLU A 202 -7.64 -19.73 11.86
N CYS A 203 -7.44 -18.47 12.25
CA CYS A 203 -7.52 -17.30 11.38
C CYS A 203 -6.56 -17.42 10.19
N GLN A 204 -5.28 -17.69 10.45
CA GLN A 204 -4.26 -17.86 9.41
C GLN A 204 -4.56 -19.05 8.50
N LYS A 205 -5.02 -20.18 9.07
CA LYS A 205 -5.40 -21.37 8.29
C LYS A 205 -6.57 -21.08 7.36
N LYS A 206 -7.60 -20.37 7.84
CA LYS A 206 -8.77 -19.99 7.02
C LYS A 206 -8.44 -18.94 5.97
N ALA A 207 -7.52 -18.02 6.27
CA ALA A 207 -7.01 -17.02 5.31
C ALA A 207 -6.21 -17.63 4.15
N GLY A 208 -5.71 -18.86 4.30
CA GLY A 208 -4.91 -19.54 3.28
C GLY A 208 -3.49 -18.98 3.17
N ALA A 209 -2.59 -19.76 2.57
CA ALA A 209 -1.15 -19.45 2.56
C ALA A 209 -0.81 -18.09 1.90
N GLU A 210 -1.63 -17.64 0.95
CA GLU A 210 -1.44 -16.38 0.23
C GLU A 210 -1.71 -15.14 1.10
N TYR A 211 -2.76 -15.19 1.94
CA TYR A 211 -3.19 -14.04 2.74
C TYR A 211 -2.93 -14.19 4.24
N ALA A 212 -2.49 -15.35 4.71
CA ALA A 212 -2.27 -15.64 6.13
C ALA A 212 -1.43 -14.59 6.86
N ALA A 213 -0.43 -14.01 6.21
CA ALA A 213 0.43 -12.97 6.79
C ALA A 213 -0.28 -11.63 7.05
N TYR A 214 -1.42 -11.37 6.40
CA TYR A 214 -2.15 -10.12 6.49
C TYR A 214 -3.39 -10.18 7.38
N PHE A 215 -3.79 -11.39 7.80
CA PHE A 215 -4.87 -11.61 8.75
C PHE A 215 -4.33 -11.82 10.15
N PHE A 216 -4.97 -11.17 11.12
CA PHE A 216 -4.63 -11.25 12.53
C PHE A 216 -5.90 -11.28 13.37
N VAL A 217 -5.77 -11.67 14.63
CA VAL A 217 -6.89 -11.70 15.58
C VAL A 217 -6.88 -10.43 16.41
N GLU A 218 -8.02 -9.74 16.46
CA GLU A 218 -8.24 -8.63 17.39
C GLU A 218 -9.49 -8.87 18.23
N TYR A 219 -9.40 -8.53 19.52
CA TYR A 219 -10.45 -8.80 20.49
C TYR A 219 -11.37 -7.60 20.64
N LYS A 220 -12.68 -7.84 20.47
CA LYS A 220 -13.72 -6.85 20.74
C LYS A 220 -14.80 -7.50 21.58
N ASN A 221 -15.10 -6.92 22.74
CA ASN A 221 -16.03 -7.51 23.72
C ASN A 221 -15.68 -8.97 24.10
N LEU A 222 -14.39 -9.25 24.36
CA LEU A 222 -13.85 -10.60 24.66
C LEU A 222 -14.00 -11.64 23.53
N LYS A 223 -14.49 -11.24 22.35
CA LYS A 223 -14.60 -12.14 21.19
C LYS A 223 -13.42 -11.94 20.25
N PRO A 224 -12.74 -13.02 19.81
CA PRO A 224 -11.70 -12.94 18.80
C PRO A 224 -12.34 -12.64 17.44
N ASN A 225 -11.81 -11.67 16.72
CA ASN A 225 -12.21 -11.35 15.35
C ASN A 225 -11.01 -11.57 14.44
N CYS A 226 -11.12 -12.47 13.48
CA CYS A 226 -10.11 -12.66 12.45
C CYS A 226 -10.30 -11.60 11.36
N ILE A 227 -9.40 -10.63 11.31
CA ILE A 227 -9.54 -9.45 10.46
C ILE A 227 -8.21 -9.12 9.78
N ASN A 228 -8.28 -8.38 8.69
CA ASN A 228 -7.14 -7.70 8.12
C ASN A 228 -7.25 -6.18 8.37
N ARG A 229 -6.22 -5.43 7.96
CA ARG A 229 -6.17 -3.97 8.19
C ARG A 229 -7.29 -3.20 7.49
N CYS A 230 -7.97 -3.77 6.50
CA CYS A 230 -9.10 -3.13 5.83
C CYS A 230 -10.42 -3.21 6.59
N MET A 231 -10.48 -3.95 7.72
CA MET A 231 -11.66 -3.97 8.58
C MET A 231 -11.72 -2.68 9.43
N PRO A 232 -12.78 -1.87 9.36
CA PRO A 232 -12.89 -0.65 10.15
C PRO A 232 -13.27 -0.92 11.62
N GLY A 233 -12.91 0.01 12.51
CA GLY A 233 -13.35 0.00 13.91
C GLY A 233 -12.55 -0.89 14.86
N PHE A 234 -11.29 -1.14 14.50
CA PHE A 234 -10.27 -1.84 15.27
C PHE A 234 -9.00 -0.98 15.38
N ASN A 235 -8.10 -1.29 16.31
CA ASN A 235 -6.90 -0.48 16.58
C ASN A 235 -5.90 -0.54 15.43
N GLN A 236 -5.82 -1.68 14.73
CA GLN A 236 -4.92 -1.89 13.60
C GLN A 236 -5.59 -1.63 12.23
N SER A 237 -6.79 -1.04 12.24
CA SER A 237 -7.49 -0.63 11.03
C SER A 237 -6.70 0.45 10.27
N MET A 238 -6.63 0.29 8.95
CA MET A 238 -6.12 1.30 8.03
C MET A 238 -7.24 2.25 7.63
N ASP A 239 -7.03 3.55 7.81
CA ASP A 239 -7.95 4.58 7.36
C ASP A 239 -7.56 5.08 5.96
N CYS A 240 -8.44 4.83 4.99
CA CYS A 240 -8.26 5.29 3.62
C CYS A 240 -8.99 6.61 3.32
N HIS A 241 -9.46 7.35 4.34
CA HIS A 241 -10.19 8.61 4.20
C HIS A 241 -11.25 8.57 3.09
N PHE A 242 -10.96 9.17 1.92
CA PHE A 242 -11.81 9.19 0.72
C PHE A 242 -11.43 8.11 -0.30
N GLY A 243 -11.18 6.91 0.19
CA GLY A 243 -10.75 5.75 -0.58
C GLY A 243 -11.36 4.45 -0.07
N LYS A 244 -11.23 3.39 -0.87
CA LYS A 244 -11.62 2.03 -0.51
C LYS A 244 -10.36 1.23 -0.16
N CYS A 245 -10.33 0.62 1.02
CA CYS A 245 -9.28 -0.34 1.39
C CYS A 245 -9.54 -1.68 0.72
N GLN A 246 -8.53 -2.24 0.08
CA GLN A 246 -8.57 -3.59 -0.51
C GLN A 246 -7.30 -4.35 -0.11
N LEU A 247 -7.42 -5.65 0.14
CA LEU A 247 -6.28 -6.53 0.41
C LEU A 247 -5.84 -7.20 -0.90
N GLU A 248 -4.60 -6.93 -1.30
CA GLU A 248 -3.93 -7.58 -2.43
C GLU A 248 -2.93 -8.65 -1.95
N THR A 249 -2.34 -9.39 -2.89
CA THR A 249 -1.24 -10.34 -2.64
C THR A 249 -0.03 -9.71 -1.96
N ASN A 250 0.21 -8.41 -2.21
CA ASN A 250 1.33 -7.66 -1.63
C ASN A 250 0.95 -6.95 -0.33
N GLY A 251 -0.30 -7.06 0.10
CA GLY A 251 -0.82 -6.47 1.33
C GLY A 251 -1.97 -5.48 1.13
N PRO A 252 -2.42 -4.83 2.21
CA PRO A 252 -3.55 -3.90 2.17
C PRO A 252 -3.16 -2.58 1.50
N ARG A 253 -4.03 -2.09 0.62
CA ARG A 253 -3.84 -0.87 -0.15
C ARG A 253 -5.12 -0.05 -0.22
N CYS A 254 -4.98 1.27 -0.16
CA CYS A 254 -6.09 2.20 -0.39
C CYS A 254 -6.21 2.57 -1.87
N TYR A 255 -7.43 2.52 -2.36
CA TYR A 255 -7.82 2.96 -3.70
C TYR A 255 -8.65 4.23 -3.60
N CYS A 256 -8.07 5.36 -4.04
CA CYS A 256 -8.72 6.66 -3.91
C CYS A 256 -9.90 6.79 -4.85
N LEU A 257 -11.03 7.26 -4.31
CA LEU A 257 -12.23 7.46 -5.10
C LEU A 257 -12.03 8.63 -6.06
N ASN A 258 -12.49 8.49 -7.29
CA ASN A 258 -12.48 9.58 -8.26
C ASN A 258 -13.90 10.15 -8.36
N THR A 259 -14.12 11.31 -7.74
CA THR A 259 -15.43 11.98 -7.76
C THR A 259 -15.50 13.00 -8.89
N ASP A 260 -16.67 13.46 -9.28
CA ASP A 260 -16.80 14.48 -10.33
C ASP A 260 -16.16 15.83 -9.94
N THR A 261 -15.98 16.10 -8.66
CA THR A 261 -15.56 17.41 -8.14
C THR A 261 -14.12 17.42 -7.63
N HIS A 262 -13.61 16.30 -7.12
CA HIS A 262 -12.28 16.21 -6.50
C HIS A 262 -11.51 14.99 -7.01
N TRP A 263 -10.20 15.18 -7.21
CA TRP A 263 -9.23 14.10 -7.26
C TRP A 263 -8.66 13.88 -5.86
N TYR A 264 -8.62 12.63 -5.41
CA TYR A 264 -7.98 12.24 -4.17
C TYR A 264 -6.66 11.51 -4.45
N SER A 265 -5.62 11.83 -3.70
CA SER A 265 -4.27 11.27 -3.87
C SER A 265 -3.56 11.06 -2.52
N GLY A 266 -2.45 10.33 -2.53
CA GLY A 266 -1.73 9.88 -1.34
C GLY A 266 -1.90 8.37 -1.11
N GLU A 267 -1.11 7.81 -0.19
CA GLU A 267 -1.17 6.38 0.14
C GLU A 267 -2.47 6.01 0.87
N THR A 268 -3.04 6.94 1.62
CA THR A 268 -4.28 6.83 2.41
C THR A 268 -5.39 7.74 1.87
N CYS A 269 -5.22 8.28 0.65
CA CYS A 269 -6.18 9.20 0.00
C CYS A 269 -6.52 10.47 0.80
N GLU A 270 -5.53 10.98 1.52
CA GLU A 270 -5.62 12.15 2.40
C GLU A 270 -5.70 13.49 1.66
N PHE A 271 -5.09 13.60 0.48
CA PHE A 271 -5.05 14.85 -0.28
C PHE A 271 -6.25 14.95 -1.21
N SER A 272 -6.91 16.10 -1.24
CA SER A 272 -8.01 16.38 -2.15
C SER A 272 -7.75 17.63 -3.00
N THR A 273 -7.95 17.50 -4.32
CA THR A 273 -7.74 18.58 -5.29
C THR A 273 -9.02 18.82 -6.08
N LYS A 274 -9.54 20.05 -6.05
CA LYS A 274 -10.73 20.44 -6.80
C LYS A 274 -10.46 20.42 -8.31
N LYS A 275 -11.28 19.68 -9.06
CA LYS A 275 -11.16 19.59 -10.52
C LYS A 275 -11.33 20.93 -11.20
N ASN A 276 -12.33 21.70 -10.78
CA ASN A 276 -12.62 23.01 -11.34
C ASN A 276 -11.47 24.01 -11.14
N LEU A 277 -10.69 23.86 -10.08
CA LEU A 277 -9.51 24.71 -9.87
C LEU A 277 -8.46 24.43 -10.95
N VAL A 278 -8.17 23.14 -11.19
CA VAL A 278 -7.17 22.75 -12.21
C VAL A 278 -7.66 23.10 -13.61
N PHE A 279 -8.91 22.75 -13.97
CA PHE A 279 -9.46 23.11 -15.26
C PHE A 279 -9.56 24.64 -15.45
N GLY A 280 -9.86 25.38 -14.39
CA GLY A 280 -9.88 26.84 -14.40
C GLY A 280 -8.49 27.43 -14.66
N LEU A 281 -7.45 26.92 -13.99
CA LEU A 281 -6.06 27.37 -14.18
C LEU A 281 -5.53 27.01 -15.57
N VAL A 282 -5.77 25.79 -16.05
CA VAL A 282 -5.36 25.34 -17.39
C VAL A 282 -6.08 26.15 -18.46
N GLY A 283 -7.39 26.37 -18.31
CA GLY A 283 -8.18 27.19 -19.23
C GLY A 283 -7.71 28.65 -19.27
N ALA A 284 -7.45 29.26 -18.12
CA ALA A 284 -6.92 30.62 -18.04
C ALA A 284 -5.52 30.72 -18.68
N GLY A 285 -4.63 29.76 -18.41
CA GLY A 285 -3.31 29.70 -19.02
C GLY A 285 -3.39 29.60 -20.55
N PHE A 286 -4.26 28.74 -21.07
CA PHE A 286 -4.49 28.61 -22.51
C PHE A 286 -5.01 29.91 -23.14
N ALA A 287 -5.94 30.62 -22.48
CA ALA A 287 -6.43 31.91 -22.94
C ALA A 287 -5.33 32.97 -23.02
N VAL A 288 -4.44 33.03 -22.02
CA VAL A 288 -3.29 33.95 -22.02
C VAL A 288 -2.34 33.66 -23.19
N VAL A 289 -2.05 32.39 -23.45
CA VAL A 289 -1.20 31.98 -24.58
C VAL A 289 -1.84 32.38 -25.91
N LEU A 290 -3.15 32.17 -26.08
CA LEU A 290 -3.87 32.59 -27.29
C LEU A 290 -3.82 34.11 -27.50
N VAL A 291 -3.98 34.90 -26.45
CA VAL A 291 -3.87 36.37 -26.52
C VAL A 291 -2.45 36.78 -26.92
N ALA A 292 -1.42 36.17 -26.35
CA ALA A 292 -0.03 36.44 -26.71
C ALA A 292 0.24 36.11 -28.19
N LEU A 293 -0.25 34.97 -28.69
CA LEU A 293 -0.14 34.60 -30.10
C LEU A 293 -0.86 35.60 -31.01
N ALA A 294 -2.06 36.05 -30.66
CA ALA A 294 -2.79 37.07 -31.42
C ALA A 294 -2.01 38.39 -31.47
N VAL A 295 -1.42 38.82 -30.35
CA VAL A 295 -0.57 40.03 -30.28
C VAL A 295 0.66 39.88 -31.17
N LEU A 296 1.35 38.74 -31.13
CA LEU A 296 2.51 38.46 -32.00
C LEU A 296 2.11 38.48 -33.48
N LEU A 297 0.97 37.89 -33.84
CA LEU A 297 0.45 37.93 -35.22
C LEU A 297 0.14 39.36 -35.66
N LEU A 298 -0.43 40.20 -34.79
CA LEU A 298 -0.67 41.62 -35.08
C LEU A 298 0.63 42.39 -35.27
N PHE A 299 1.66 42.13 -34.46
CA PHE A 299 2.98 42.74 -34.63
C PHE A 299 3.63 42.31 -35.95
N MET A 300 3.58 41.01 -36.30
CA MET A 300 4.07 40.49 -37.58
C MET A 300 3.33 41.10 -38.77
N PHE A 301 2.02 41.32 -38.66
CA PHE A 301 1.24 41.96 -39.71
C PHE A 301 1.60 43.45 -39.87
N ARG A 302 1.77 44.17 -38.76
CA ARG A 302 2.20 45.59 -38.77
C ARG A 302 3.61 45.74 -39.32
N SER A 303 4.55 44.90 -38.91
CA SER A 303 5.92 44.92 -39.43
C SER A 303 5.94 44.60 -40.93
N LYS A 304 5.21 43.57 -41.38
CA LYS A 304 5.07 43.26 -42.81
C LYS A 304 4.44 44.40 -43.61
N LYS A 305 3.42 45.08 -43.05
CA LYS A 305 2.81 46.26 -43.68
C LYS A 305 3.79 47.42 -43.79
N GLU A 306 4.57 47.68 -42.74
CA GLU A 306 5.58 48.75 -42.76
C GLU A 306 6.75 48.43 -43.70
N VAL A 307 7.24 47.18 -43.69
CA VAL A 307 8.25 46.69 -44.65
C VAL A 307 7.73 46.79 -46.08
N ASN A 308 6.48 46.41 -46.35
CA ASN A 308 5.89 46.58 -47.68
C ASN A 308 5.73 48.05 -48.06
N ARG A 309 5.42 48.93 -47.11
CA ARG A 309 5.35 50.38 -47.32
C ARG A 309 6.73 50.96 -47.63
N GLN A 310 7.77 50.49 -46.96
CA GLN A 310 9.15 50.87 -47.25
C GLN A 310 9.61 50.33 -48.61
N LYS A 311 9.32 49.07 -48.94
CA LYS A 311 9.56 48.51 -50.28
C LYS A 311 8.89 49.35 -51.37
N TYR A 312 7.62 49.75 -51.18
CA TYR A 312 6.93 50.63 -52.13
C TYR A 312 7.60 52.00 -52.27
N LYS A 313 8.08 52.60 -51.17
CA LYS A 313 8.84 53.87 -51.20
C LYS A 313 10.19 53.74 -51.91
N VAL A 314 10.92 52.65 -51.67
CA VAL A 314 12.21 52.37 -52.33
C VAL A 314 12.00 52.10 -53.83
N THR A 315 10.97 51.34 -54.21
CA THR A 315 10.62 51.12 -55.63
C THR A 315 10.19 52.42 -56.32
N GLN A 316 9.50 53.31 -55.62
CA GLN A 316 9.21 54.66 -56.12
C GLN A 316 10.50 55.47 -56.30
N LEU A 317 11.42 55.46 -55.33
CA LEU A 317 12.71 56.17 -55.41
C LEU A 317 13.59 55.66 -56.58
N TYR A 318 13.61 54.35 -56.82
CA TYR A 318 14.30 53.75 -57.98
C TYR A 318 13.73 54.24 -59.32
N LYS A 319 12.41 54.43 -59.41
CA LYS A 319 11.77 55.01 -60.62
C LYS A 319 12.11 56.48 -60.82
N TRP A 320 12.23 57.26 -59.75
CA TRP A 320 12.69 58.66 -59.84
C TRP A 320 14.14 58.76 -60.31
N HIS A 321 15.01 57.80 -59.95
CA HIS A 321 16.38 57.73 -60.44
C HIS A 321 16.53 57.28 -61.91
N GLU A 322 15.49 56.69 -62.51
CA GLU A 322 15.48 56.34 -63.94
C GLU A 322 14.93 57.47 -64.85
N GLU A 323 14.15 58.41 -64.31
CA GLU A 323 13.49 59.46 -65.12
C GLU A 323 14.27 60.79 -65.18
N ASP A 324 15.25 61.04 -64.30
CA ASP A 324 16.15 62.20 -64.41
C ASP A 324 17.46 61.83 -65.12
N GLY A 325 17.47 62.07 -66.43
CA GLY A 325 18.62 62.59 -67.17
C GLY A 325 19.88 61.72 -67.28
N GLY A 326 20.09 61.14 -68.46
CA GLY A 326 21.43 60.82 -68.94
C GLY A 326 22.35 62.06 -68.90
N PRO A 327 23.68 61.87 -68.80
CA PRO A 327 24.61 62.92 -68.42
C PRO A 327 24.71 64.05 -69.46
N GLU A 328 24.57 65.30 -69.01
CA GLU A 328 25.02 66.48 -69.77
C GLU A 328 26.57 66.55 -69.75
N PRO A 329 27.23 66.92 -70.86
CA PRO A 329 28.68 66.87 -70.97
C PRO A 329 29.31 68.00 -70.14
N GLY A 330 30.08 67.64 -69.11
CA GLY A 330 30.94 68.59 -68.39
C GLY A 330 31.08 68.45 -66.87
N THR A 331 30.44 67.46 -66.24
CA THR A 331 30.47 67.35 -64.76
C THR A 331 31.23 66.10 -64.31
N PHE A 332 32.24 66.29 -63.46
CA PHE A 332 33.06 65.23 -62.86
C PHE A 332 32.21 64.29 -62.00
N GLN A 333 32.28 62.98 -62.27
CA GLN A 333 31.75 61.94 -61.39
C GLN A 333 32.79 61.58 -60.32
N ASN A 334 32.42 61.71 -59.05
CA ASN A 334 33.08 60.95 -57.99
C ASN A 334 32.51 59.53 -58.01
N ILE A 335 33.24 58.61 -58.64
CA ILE A 335 33.01 57.17 -58.45
C ILE A 335 33.48 56.85 -57.04
N GLY A 336 32.52 56.64 -56.14
CA GLY A 336 32.78 56.39 -54.73
C GLY A 336 31.79 55.39 -54.16
N PHE A 337 32.19 54.12 -54.25
CA PHE A 337 31.77 53.00 -53.41
C PHE A 337 30.53 52.19 -53.82
N ASP A 338 30.74 51.28 -54.78
CA ASP A 338 30.01 50.01 -54.87
C ASP A 338 30.37 49.14 -53.66
N ILE A 339 29.39 48.69 -52.88
CA ILE A 339 29.55 47.55 -51.99
C ILE A 339 29.12 46.32 -52.79
N TYR A 340 30.12 45.56 -53.24
CA TYR A 340 29.94 44.19 -53.73
C TYR A 340 29.42 43.33 -52.56
N GLU A 341 28.18 42.87 -52.64
CA GLU A 341 27.75 41.70 -51.85
C GLU A 341 28.19 40.46 -52.62
N ASP A 342 29.34 39.90 -52.22
CA ASP A 342 29.63 38.50 -52.45
C ASP A 342 29.71 37.77 -51.10
N GLN A 343 29.13 36.59 -51.15
CA GLN A 343 28.82 35.68 -50.06
C GLN A 343 30.05 34.88 -49.66
N GLU A 344 30.58 35.15 -48.45
CA GLU A 344 31.09 34.21 -47.44
C GLU A 344 32.06 34.92 -46.48
N ASP A 345 31.99 34.51 -45.22
CA ASP A 345 32.77 34.96 -44.06
C ASP A 345 32.29 36.20 -43.28
N SER A 346 31.83 35.88 -42.07
CA SER A 346 31.38 36.75 -41.00
C SER A 346 32.38 37.83 -40.59
N ILE A 347 31.96 39.10 -40.65
CA ILE A 347 32.51 40.17 -39.80
C ILE A 347 31.35 40.89 -39.10
N HIS A 348 31.36 40.81 -37.77
CA HIS A 348 30.41 41.40 -36.84
C HIS A 348 30.31 42.92 -37.06
N LEU A 349 29.18 43.40 -37.60
CA LEU A 349 28.94 44.82 -37.87
C LEU A 349 28.54 45.63 -36.61
N ASP A 350 28.76 45.08 -35.40
CA ASP A 350 28.40 45.71 -34.12
C ASP A 350 29.55 46.52 -33.50
N THR A 351 30.74 46.57 -34.12
CA THR A 351 31.93 47.19 -33.50
C THR A 351 32.29 48.57 -34.04
N ILE A 352 31.72 49.01 -35.18
CA ILE A 352 32.06 50.32 -35.79
C ILE A 352 31.13 51.45 -35.34
N TYR A 353 29.90 51.16 -34.90
CA TYR A 353 28.93 52.18 -34.48
C TYR A 353 28.87 52.44 -32.96
N ASN A 354 29.66 51.73 -32.15
CA ASN A 354 29.64 51.87 -30.68
C ASN A 354 30.61 52.91 -30.09
N ASN A 355 31.39 53.63 -30.91
CA ASN A 355 32.42 54.55 -30.42
C ASN A 355 32.20 56.03 -30.76
N PHE A 356 31.02 56.43 -31.25
CA PHE A 356 30.72 57.85 -31.45
C PHE A 356 29.91 58.40 -30.26
N GLN A 357 30.63 58.89 -29.25
CA GLN A 357 30.02 59.61 -28.14
C GLN A 357 30.41 61.10 -28.25
N PRO A 358 29.49 61.98 -28.71
CA PRO A 358 29.81 63.39 -28.85
C PRO A 358 29.99 64.02 -27.47
N SER A 359 31.15 64.65 -27.23
CA SER A 359 31.36 65.50 -26.05
C SER A 359 30.57 66.79 -26.24
N LEU A 360 29.55 67.00 -25.39
CA LEU A 360 28.70 68.19 -25.39
C LEU A 360 29.12 69.22 -24.33
N ASP A 361 30.30 69.05 -23.73
CA ASP A 361 30.78 69.89 -22.60
C ASP A 361 31.08 71.35 -22.98
N HIS A 362 31.08 71.67 -24.28
CA HIS A 362 31.32 73.03 -24.80
C HIS A 362 30.10 73.66 -25.49
N ILE A 363 28.91 73.09 -25.34
CA ILE A 363 27.68 73.64 -25.93
C ILE A 363 26.86 74.37 -24.85
N ASP A 364 26.84 75.69 -24.94
CA ASP A 364 25.97 76.55 -24.14
C ASP A 364 24.53 76.46 -24.66
N SER A 365 23.68 75.73 -23.94
CA SER A 365 22.28 75.47 -24.31
C SER A 365 21.37 76.71 -24.30
N GLU A 366 21.82 77.86 -23.79
CA GLU A 366 21.03 79.10 -23.80
C GLU A 366 21.31 79.99 -25.01
N THR A 367 22.31 79.66 -25.84
CA THR A 367 22.61 80.43 -27.06
C THR A 367 21.61 80.16 -28.18
N LYS A 368 20.75 81.15 -28.46
CA LYS A 368 19.84 81.12 -29.62
C LYS A 368 20.59 81.42 -30.92
N ILE A 369 20.86 80.38 -31.71
CA ILE A 369 21.40 80.51 -33.06
C ILE A 369 20.34 81.14 -33.98
N LYS A 370 20.60 82.36 -34.46
CA LYS A 370 19.78 83.00 -35.50
C LYS A 370 20.48 82.86 -36.85
N ILE A 371 19.95 81.99 -37.70
CA ILE A 371 20.42 81.83 -39.08
C ILE A 371 19.59 82.77 -39.97
N GLN A 372 20.23 83.67 -40.71
CA GLN A 372 19.55 84.49 -41.70
C GLN A 372 19.08 83.62 -42.88
N ARG A 373 17.87 83.88 -43.36
CA ARG A 373 17.31 83.20 -44.53
C ARG A 373 18.07 83.68 -45.78
N PRO A 374 18.71 82.80 -46.56
CA PRO A 374 19.41 83.22 -47.77
C PRO A 374 18.40 83.69 -48.82
N HIS A 375 18.67 84.84 -49.43
CA HIS A 375 17.92 85.36 -50.56
C HIS A 375 18.53 84.85 -51.87
N VAL A 376 17.69 84.26 -52.71
CA VAL A 376 18.06 83.85 -54.07
C VAL A 376 18.03 85.10 -54.96
N MET A 377 19.18 85.47 -55.54
CA MET A 377 19.22 86.47 -56.61
C MET A 377 18.95 85.78 -57.95
N MET A 378 17.79 86.09 -58.54
CA MET A 378 17.49 85.77 -59.93
C MET A 378 18.07 86.90 -60.80
N THR A 379 19.06 86.61 -61.64
CA THR A 379 19.45 87.50 -62.75
C THR A 379 18.74 87.02 -64.02
N SER A 380 18.04 87.94 -64.69
CA SER A 380 17.34 87.68 -65.95
C SER A 380 18.25 87.91 -67.17
N ILE A 381 18.17 86.95 -68.11
CA ILE A 381 18.67 86.91 -69.50
C ILE A 381 20.17 86.67 -69.62
#